data_AF-A0A1G7N483-F1
#
_entry.id   AF-A0A1G7N483-F1
#
_cell.length_a   1.000
_cell.length_b   1.000
_cell.length_c   1.000
_cell.angle_alpha   90.00
_cell.angle_beta   90.00
_cell.angle_gamma   90.00
#
_symmetry.space_group_name_H-M   'P 1'
#
loop_
_entity.id
_entity.type
_entity.pdbx_description
1 polymer ?
#
loop_
_entity_poly.entity_id
_entity_poly.type
_entity_poly.pdbx_seq_one_letter_code
_entity_poly.pdbx_strand_id
1 'polypeptide(L)'
;MADDSTMNALIGGVVTIVLSFTGFSPILGGAVAGYLNQRDGVRVGILSGLVALVPMVLGMFFLGGFIGLFAMFGGRGGMMAGGVGLFFMLFAFVFFAVFIVGLSALGGYIGEYLYDEDVL
;
A
#
# COMPACT_ATOMS: atom_id res chain seq x y z
N MET A 1 9.80 -19.18 -13.40
CA MET A 1 10.44 -17.85 -13.27
C MET A 1 9.61 -16.85 -12.46
N ALA A 2 8.36 -17.15 -12.07
CA ALA A 2 7.51 -16.23 -11.28
C ALA A 2 7.58 -16.43 -9.76
N ASP A 3 8.15 -17.55 -9.28
CA ASP A 3 8.07 -17.92 -7.87
C ASP A 3 8.92 -16.99 -6.98
N ASP A 4 10.14 -16.64 -7.41
CA ASP A 4 11.05 -15.82 -6.61
C ASP A 4 10.61 -14.34 -6.53
N SER A 5 10.16 -13.75 -7.64
CA SER A 5 9.73 -12.34 -7.65
C SER A 5 8.46 -12.12 -6.84
N THR A 6 7.55 -13.10 -6.86
CA THR A 6 6.29 -13.03 -6.12
C THR A 6 6.56 -13.18 -4.62
N MET A 7 7.47 -14.09 -4.24
CA MET A 7 7.87 -14.26 -2.84
C MET A 7 8.57 -13.01 -2.29
N ASN A 8 9.47 -12.41 -3.08
CA ASN A 8 10.19 -11.18 -2.71
C ASN A 8 9.24 -9.97 -2.56
N ALA A 9 8.26 -9.85 -3.46
CA ALA A 9 7.20 -8.84 -3.33
C ALA A 9 6.36 -9.06 -2.06
N LEU A 10 6.09 -10.32 -1.69
CA LEU A 10 5.36 -10.65 -0.48
C LEU A 10 6.13 -10.21 0.79
N ILE A 11 7.44 -10.45 0.82
CA ILE A 11 8.30 -10.05 1.94
C ILE A 11 8.32 -8.53 2.08
N GLY A 12 8.50 -7.79 0.98
CA GLY A 12 8.42 -6.33 0.99
C GLY A 12 7.05 -5.80 1.45
N GLY A 13 5.97 -6.49 1.03
CA GLY A 13 4.62 -6.20 1.50
C GLY A 13 4.50 -6.38 3.01
N VAL A 14 5.00 -7.48 3.57
CA VAL A 14 5.02 -7.73 5.02
C VAL A 14 5.83 -6.66 5.75
N VAL A 15 6.99 -6.27 5.24
CA VAL A 15 7.81 -5.18 5.83
C VAL A 15 7.02 -3.86 5.85
N THR A 16 6.33 -3.55 4.76
CA THR A 16 5.47 -2.36 4.68
C THR A 16 4.38 -2.38 5.74
N ILE A 17 3.77 -3.55 5.99
CA ILE A 17 2.72 -3.75 6.99
C ILE A 17 3.28 -3.60 8.40
N VAL A 18 4.41 -4.21 8.71
CA VAL A 18 5.03 -4.13 10.04
C VAL A 18 5.49 -2.71 10.35
N LEU A 19 6.04 -2.00 9.37
CA LEU A 19 6.53 -0.64 9.56
C LEU A 19 5.45 0.45 9.38
N SER A 20 4.20 0.10 9.08
CA SER A 20 3.11 1.05 8.79
C SER A 20 3.00 2.22 9.78
N PHE A 21 3.35 1.98 11.05
CA PHE A 21 3.34 2.99 12.12
C PHE A 21 4.29 4.17 11.87
N THR A 22 5.28 4.02 10.98
CA THR A 22 6.29 5.04 10.68
C THR A 22 5.88 6.02 9.58
N GLY A 23 4.85 5.71 8.77
CA GLY A 23 4.46 6.51 7.61
C GLY A 23 5.39 6.43 6.39
N PHE A 24 6.63 5.94 6.55
CA PHE A 24 7.61 5.73 5.47
C PHE A 24 7.79 4.26 5.08
N SER A 25 6.96 3.38 5.64
CA SER A 25 7.01 1.94 5.41
C SER A 25 6.94 1.50 3.93
N PRO A 26 6.22 2.18 3.02
CA PRO A 26 6.16 1.74 1.64
C PRO A 26 7.51 1.86 0.93
N ILE A 27 8.31 2.88 1.26
CA ILE A 27 9.67 3.05 0.71
C ILE A 27 10.56 1.89 1.18
N LEU A 28 10.52 1.58 2.47
CA LEU A 28 11.37 0.54 3.06
C LEU A 28 10.97 -0.85 2.57
N GLY A 29 9.68 -1.17 2.51
CA GLY A 29 9.22 -2.45 1.97
C GLY A 29 9.41 -2.58 0.46
N GLY A 30 9.33 -1.47 -0.28
CA GLY A 30 9.72 -1.41 -1.70
C GLY A 30 11.20 -1.70 -1.88
N ALA A 31 12.07 -1.03 -1.11
CA ALA A 31 13.52 -1.19 -1.17
C ALA A 31 13.99 -2.60 -0.83
N VAL A 32 13.42 -3.22 0.21
CA VAL A 32 13.71 -4.61 0.55
C VAL A 32 13.33 -5.55 -0.60
N ALA A 33 12.16 -5.35 -1.22
CA ALA A 33 11.73 -6.18 -2.34
C ALA A 33 12.61 -6.01 -3.59
N GLY A 34 13.04 -4.78 -3.88
CA GLY A 34 13.95 -4.47 -4.98
C GLY A 34 15.34 -5.06 -4.78
N TYR A 35 15.91 -4.92 -3.59
CA TYR A 35 17.23 -5.46 -3.23
C TYR A 35 17.27 -7.00 -3.32
N LEU A 36 16.20 -7.67 -2.88
CA LEU A 36 16.08 -9.13 -2.96
C LEU A 36 15.94 -9.64 -4.40
N ASN A 37 15.26 -8.89 -5.27
CA ASN A 37 15.03 -9.34 -6.64
C ASN A 37 16.18 -9.04 -7.59
N GLN A 38 17.10 -8.13 -7.22
CA GLN A 38 18.34 -7.78 -7.92
C GLN A 38 18.17 -7.12 -9.30
N ARG A 39 17.05 -7.37 -9.98
CA ARG A 39 16.65 -6.79 -11.27
C ARG A 39 15.16 -6.47 -11.26
N ASP A 40 14.74 -5.49 -12.06
CA ASP A 40 13.32 -5.08 -12.17
C ASP A 40 12.74 -4.59 -10.82
N GLY A 41 13.54 -3.94 -9.98
CA GLY A 41 13.19 -3.51 -8.63
C GLY A 41 11.97 -2.59 -8.59
N VAL A 42 11.77 -1.76 -9.62
CA VAL A 42 10.54 -0.95 -9.78
C VAL A 42 9.29 -1.83 -9.87
N ARG A 43 9.31 -2.90 -10.68
CA ARG A 43 8.15 -3.80 -10.84
C ARG A 43 7.85 -4.53 -9.54
N VAL A 44 8.87 -5.05 -8.87
CA VAL A 44 8.69 -5.78 -7.60
C VAL A 44 8.28 -4.83 -6.48
N GLY A 45 8.78 -3.58 -6.48
CA GLY A 45 8.34 -2.51 -5.59
C GLY A 45 6.85 -2.18 -5.77
N ILE A 46 6.36 -2.09 -7.02
CA ILE A 46 4.92 -1.93 -7.29
C ILE A 46 4.12 -3.13 -6.76
N LEU A 47 4.57 -4.36 -7.03
CA LEU A 47 3.90 -5.57 -6.55
C LEU A 47 3.85 -5.65 -5.02
N SER A 48 4.94 -5.29 -4.35
CA SER A 48 5.04 -5.16 -2.89
C SER A 48 4.07 -4.10 -2.35
N GLY A 49 4.01 -2.93 -2.99
CA GLY A 49 3.04 -1.88 -2.67
C GLY A 49 1.59 -2.33 -2.83
N LEU A 50 1.27 -3.12 -3.87
CA LEU A 50 -0.05 -3.71 -4.06
C LEU A 50 -0.40 -4.73 -2.96
N VAL A 51 0.56 -5.53 -2.50
CA VAL A 51 0.37 -6.44 -1.35
C VAL A 51 0.08 -5.64 -0.08
N ALA A 52 0.76 -4.51 0.12
CA ALA A 52 0.53 -3.62 1.26
C ALA A 52 -0.85 -2.93 1.23
N LEU A 53 -1.54 -2.87 0.08
CA LEU A 53 -2.91 -2.36 0.01
C LEU A 53 -3.93 -3.31 0.65
N VAL A 54 -3.63 -4.60 0.80
CA VAL A 54 -4.58 -5.58 1.35
C VAL A 54 -5.10 -5.17 2.73
N PRO A 55 -4.26 -4.90 3.75
CA PRO A 55 -4.76 -4.45 5.05
C PRO A 55 -5.41 -3.07 4.99
N MET A 56 -4.99 -2.19 4.07
CA MET A 56 -5.63 -0.89 3.87
C MET A 56 -7.07 -1.04 3.36
N VAL A 57 -7.29 -1.90 2.34
CA VAL A 57 -8.62 -2.21 1.80
C VAL A 57 -9.50 -2.86 2.87
N LEU A 58 -8.95 -3.79 3.65
CA LEU A 58 -9.67 -4.40 4.77
C LEU A 58 -10.09 -3.35 5.80
N GLY A 59 -9.16 -2.50 6.25
CA GLY A 59 -9.47 -1.41 7.18
C GLY A 59 -10.53 -0.45 6.64
N MET A 60 -10.45 -0.12 5.36
CA MET A 60 -11.41 0.72 4.65
C MET A 60 -12.80 0.07 4.60
N PHE A 61 -12.89 -1.23 4.32
CA PHE A 61 -14.14 -1.97 4.31
C PHE A 61 -14.83 -1.95 5.68
N PHE A 62 -14.06 -2.17 6.76
CA PHE A 62 -14.58 -2.09 8.13
C PHE A 62 -15.07 -0.69 8.49
N LEU A 63 -14.27 0.34 8.22
CA LEU A 63 -14.63 1.74 8.51
C LEU A 63 -15.84 2.19 7.70
N GLY A 64 -15.93 1.75 6.44
CA GLY A 64 -16.96 2.16 5.49
C GLY A 64 -18.29 1.49 5.81
N GLY A 65 -18.25 0.23 6.24
CA GLY A 65 -19.41 -0.45 6.81
C GLY A 65 -19.95 0.27 8.05
N PHE A 66 -19.07 0.79 8.91
CA PHE A 66 -19.46 1.56 10.09
C PHE A 66 -20.15 2.88 9.72
N ILE A 67 -19.57 3.64 8.78
CA ILE A 67 -20.15 4.89 8.28
C ILE A 67 -21.50 4.65 7.59
N GLY A 68 -21.60 3.59 6.78
CA GLY A 68 -22.84 3.19 6.12
C GLY A 68 -23.95 2.82 7.11
N LEU A 69 -23.60 2.11 8.19
CA LEU A 69 -24.53 1.78 9.26
C LEU A 69 -25.04 3.06 9.95
N PHE A 70 -24.15 3.98 10.32
CA PHE A 70 -24.52 5.26 10.91
C PHE A 70 -25.41 6.12 10.00
N ALA A 71 -25.15 6.12 8.69
CA ALA A 71 -25.97 6.84 7.72
C ALA A 71 -27.39 6.29 7.62
N MET A 72 -27.56 4.95 7.73
CA MET A 72 -28.86 4.27 7.68
C MET A 72 -29.73 4.57 8.90
N PHE A 73 -29.13 4.65 10.10
CA PHE A 73 -29.86 4.89 11.36
C PHE A 73 -29.94 6.37 11.76
N GLY A 74 -29.17 7.27 11.14
CA GLY A 74 -29.04 8.69 11.51
C GLY A 74 -30.10 9.64 10.92
N GLY A 75 -31.13 9.15 10.22
CA GLY A 75 -32.17 9.97 9.61
C GLY A 75 -31.66 10.93 8.51
N ARG A 76 -32.34 12.07 8.28
CA ARG A 76 -31.98 13.03 7.21
C ARG A 76 -30.57 13.60 7.34
N GLY A 77 -30.08 13.82 8.57
CA GLY A 77 -28.71 14.27 8.83
C GLY A 77 -27.66 13.19 8.55
N GLY A 78 -27.97 11.93 8.88
CA GLY A 78 -27.11 10.78 8.60
C GLY A 78 -26.90 10.51 7.10
N MET A 79 -27.92 10.72 6.27
CA MET A 79 -27.80 10.53 4.81
C MET A 79 -26.87 11.55 4.14
N MET A 80 -26.97 12.85 4.49
CA MET A 80 -26.04 13.87 3.96
C MET A 80 -24.61 13.66 4.46
N ALA A 81 -24.44 13.34 5.74
CA ALA A 81 -23.13 13.03 6.32
C ALA A 81 -22.51 11.75 5.70
N GLY A 82 -23.33 10.74 5.42
CA GLY A 82 -22.90 9.49 4.79
C GLY A 82 -22.42 9.69 3.36
N GLY A 83 -23.12 10.48 2.54
CA GLY A 83 -22.72 10.77 1.16
C GLY A 83 -21.39 11.55 1.07
N VAL A 84 -21.25 12.59 1.89
CA VAL A 84 -19.99 13.37 1.97
C VAL A 84 -18.86 12.49 2.53
N GLY A 85 -19.12 11.72 3.58
CA GLY A 85 -18.15 10.80 4.17
C GLY A 85 -17.64 9.76 3.17
N LEU A 86 -18.53 9.18 2.37
CA LEU A 86 -18.17 8.20 1.34
C LEU A 86 -17.30 8.81 0.23
N PHE A 87 -17.60 10.03 -0.21
CA PHE A 87 -16.76 10.74 -1.17
C PHE A 87 -15.33 10.98 -0.64
N PHE A 88 -15.20 11.53 0.58
CA PHE A 88 -13.89 11.75 1.18
C PHE A 88 -13.12 10.45 1.41
N MET A 89 -13.83 9.38 1.77
CA MET A 89 -13.25 8.07 1.98
C MET A 89 -12.70 7.46 0.68
N LEU A 90 -13.45 7.54 -0.42
CA LEU A 90 -12.99 7.10 -1.74
C LEU A 90 -11.82 7.96 -2.23
N PHE A 91 -11.88 9.28 -2.03
CA PHE A 91 -10.78 10.17 -2.38
C PHE A 91 -9.50 9.81 -1.59
N ALA A 92 -9.63 9.64 -0.27
CA ALA A 92 -8.53 9.21 0.59
C ALA A 92 -7.99 7.85 0.14
N PHE A 93 -8.86 6.90 -0.21
CA PHE A 93 -8.44 5.59 -0.72
C PHE A 93 -7.51 5.72 -1.92
N VAL A 94 -7.96 6.43 -2.96
CA VAL A 94 -7.20 6.58 -4.20
C VAL A 94 -5.89 7.31 -3.93
N PHE A 95 -5.95 8.39 -3.14
CA PHE A 95 -4.76 9.16 -2.78
C PHE A 95 -3.71 8.28 -2.08
N PHE A 96 -4.11 7.56 -1.03
CA PHE A 96 -3.19 6.70 -0.28
C PHE A 96 -2.74 5.48 -1.08
N ALA A 97 -3.59 4.92 -1.95
CA ALA A 97 -3.20 3.81 -2.81
C ALA A 97 -2.11 4.24 -3.80
N VAL A 98 -2.27 5.40 -4.43
CA VAL A 98 -1.25 5.99 -5.30
C VAL A 98 0.02 6.32 -4.51
N PHE A 99 -0.13 6.86 -3.30
CA PHE A 99 0.99 7.18 -2.42
C PHE A 99 1.79 5.92 -2.04
N ILE A 100 1.14 4.86 -1.56
CA ILE A 100 1.78 3.60 -1.16
C ILE A 100 2.47 2.94 -2.36
N VAL A 101 1.76 2.76 -3.48
CA VAL A 101 2.32 2.10 -4.66
C VAL A 101 3.45 2.93 -5.26
N GLY A 102 3.31 4.26 -5.31
CA GLY A 102 4.35 5.15 -5.82
C GLY A 102 5.61 5.14 -4.95
N LEU A 103 5.45 5.22 -3.62
CA LEU A 103 6.58 5.15 -2.68
C LEU A 103 7.24 3.76 -2.71
N SER A 104 6.48 2.67 -2.85
CA SER A 104 7.05 1.33 -2.96
C SER A 104 7.77 1.09 -4.29
N ALA A 105 7.29 1.68 -5.39
CA ALA A 105 8.01 1.68 -6.67
C ALA A 105 9.35 2.43 -6.56
N LEU A 106 9.34 3.60 -5.91
CA LEU A 106 10.55 4.38 -5.63
C LEU A 106 11.53 3.61 -4.72
N GLY A 107 11.01 2.99 -3.66
CA GLY A 107 11.79 2.11 -2.80
C GLY A 107 12.44 0.99 -3.60
N GLY A 108 11.66 0.30 -4.42
CA GLY A 108 12.15 -0.79 -5.27
C GLY A 108 13.25 -0.39 -6.24
N TYR A 109 13.15 0.80 -6.84
CA TYR A 109 14.23 1.38 -7.66
C TYR A 109 15.52 1.60 -6.86
N ILE A 110 15.40 2.20 -5.67
CA ILE A 110 16.55 2.48 -4.80
C ILE A 110 17.19 1.17 -4.33
N GLY A 111 16.39 0.14 -4.01
CA GLY A 111 16.88 -1.16 -3.58
C GLY A 111 17.67 -1.91 -4.66
N GLU A 112 17.22 -1.83 -5.92
CA GLU A 112 17.96 -2.38 -7.07
C GLU A 112 19.28 -1.63 -7.30
N TYR A 113 19.25 -0.29 -7.25
CA TYR A 113 20.46 0.53 -7.40
C TYR A 113 21.51 0.24 -6.31
N LEU A 114 21.07 0.08 -5.05
CA LEU A 114 21.97 -0.27 -3.94
C LEU A 114 22.61 -1.65 -4.13
N TYR A 115 21.85 -2.61 -4.64
CA TYR A 115 22.37 -3.94 -4.93
C TYR A 115 23.47 -3.87 -5.98
N ASP A 116 23.22 -3.19 -7.11
CA ASP A 116 24.21 -3.03 -8.19
C ASP A 116 25.52 -2.37 -7.70
N GLU A 117 25.43 -1.43 -6.75
CA GLU A 117 26.60 -0.75 -6.18
C GLU A 117 27.37 -1.60 -5.16
N ASP A 118 26.70 -2.53 -4.46
CA ASP A 118 27.35 -3.50 -3.55
C ASP A 118 28.13 -4.61 -4.31
N VAL A 119 27.76 -4.93 -5.56
CA VAL A 119 28.37 -6.05 -6.33
C VAL A 119 29.49 -5.61 -7.28
N LEU A 120 29.74 -4.31 -7.44
CA LEU A 120 30.79 -3.72 -8.30
C LEU A 120 32.08 -3.43 -7.53
#